data_AF-A0A537VI25-F1
#
_entry.id   AF-A0A537VI25-F1
#
_cell.length_a   1.000
_cell.length_b   1.000
_cell.length_c   1.000
_cell.angle_alpha   90.00
_cell.angle_beta   90.00
_cell.angle_gamma   90.00
#
_symmetry.space_group_name_H-M   'P 1'
#
loop_
_entity.id
_entity.type
_entity.pdbx_description
1 polymer ?
#
loop_
_entity_poly.entity_id
_entity_poly.type
_entity_poly.pdbx_seq_one_letter_code
_entity_poly.pdbx_strand_id
1 'polypeptide(L)'
;MSTEQPTERELVASGLYDPAAADAKDRLELIRYLVSVGATLDDLIEYRDELPALGTVVVTRPGLPRYTAEEVAAKTGLPEDVLTRLWRASGFPETPPGSAAFSDADLEMLQLIAGASLLFGEAAVIQLARVIGSSLARIADAAVSSFLVNIEVPIVAKDPPGLAIAKANFEAASLLPGLSRAMDVLLRHHILAARRSLLAWKETGIAGYEVQDLAVGFIDLVGSTELAQHLSAGDLGRALSEFESTVSDAVVARRGRVVKLIGDEVMFVAPGAVVACEIALDVVKMLAATATTSAPS
;
A
#
# COMPACT_ATOMS: atom_id res chain seq x y z
N MET A 1 -20.85 19.14 -0.86
CA MET A 1 -22.31 18.96 -0.84
C MET A 1 -22.63 18.24 0.45
N SER A 2 -23.50 18.79 1.30
CA SER A 2 -23.98 18.05 2.47
C SER A 2 -24.75 16.84 1.94
N THR A 3 -24.22 15.63 2.17
CA THR A 3 -24.98 14.39 1.99
C THR A 3 -26.18 14.47 2.93
N GLU A 4 -27.37 14.57 2.36
CA GLU A 4 -28.62 14.51 3.12
C GLU A 4 -28.64 13.17 3.86
N GLN A 5 -28.83 13.21 5.19
CA GLN A 5 -28.81 11.97 5.97
C GLN A 5 -30.03 11.13 5.57
N PRO A 6 -29.85 9.85 5.23
CA PRO A 6 -30.98 8.99 4.87
C PRO A 6 -31.94 8.90 6.06
N THR A 7 -33.21 9.13 5.78
CA THR A 7 -34.28 9.03 6.76
C THR A 7 -34.48 7.58 7.17
N GLU A 8 -35.01 7.34 8.37
CA GLU A 8 -35.32 5.99 8.85
C GLU A 8 -36.26 5.23 7.90
N ARG A 9 -37.20 5.95 7.26
CA ARG A 9 -38.09 5.36 6.24
C ARG A 9 -37.33 4.85 5.02
N GLU A 10 -36.32 5.59 4.56
CA GLU A 10 -35.48 5.17 3.42
C GLU A 10 -34.62 3.96 3.80
N LEU A 11 -34.08 3.92 5.03
CA LEU A 11 -33.32 2.77 5.52
C LEU A 11 -34.17 1.50 5.60
N VAL A 12 -35.42 1.62 6.08
CA VAL A 12 -36.38 0.49 6.10
C VAL A 12 -36.78 0.08 4.69
N ALA A 13 -37.13 1.03 3.82
CA ALA A 13 -37.52 0.73 2.45
C ALA A 13 -36.40 0.06 1.64
N SER A 14 -35.13 0.39 1.94
CA SER A 14 -33.94 -0.19 1.30
C SER A 14 -33.52 -1.53 1.93
N GLY A 15 -34.21 -2.00 2.98
CA GLY A 15 -33.87 -3.23 3.68
C GLY A 15 -32.54 -3.18 4.44
N LEU A 16 -32.07 -1.98 4.79
CA LEU A 16 -30.84 -1.74 5.56
C LEU A 16 -31.10 -1.78 7.07
N TYR A 17 -32.32 -1.49 7.48
CA TYR A 17 -32.75 -1.37 8.87
C TYR A 17 -34.12 -2.01 9.08
N ASP A 18 -34.24 -2.84 10.11
CA ASP A 18 -35.52 -3.35 10.60
C ASP A 18 -35.68 -2.93 12.08
N PRO A 19 -36.63 -2.03 12.42
CA PRO A 19 -36.83 -1.58 13.79
C PRO A 19 -37.33 -2.69 14.74
N ALA A 20 -37.82 -3.82 14.20
CA ALA A 20 -38.25 -4.97 14.99
C ALA A 20 -37.13 -5.99 15.25
N ALA A 21 -35.95 -5.85 14.63
CA ALA A 21 -34.84 -6.76 14.82
C ALA A 21 -34.21 -6.63 16.22
N ALA A 22 -33.66 -7.72 16.74
CA ALA A 22 -33.05 -7.74 18.07
C ALA A 22 -31.81 -6.83 18.19
N ASP A 23 -31.09 -6.64 17.08
CA ASP A 23 -29.90 -5.80 16.93
C ASP A 23 -30.20 -4.40 16.37
N ALA A 24 -31.48 -4.02 16.25
CA ALA A 24 -31.91 -2.78 15.59
C ALA A 24 -31.17 -1.53 16.11
N LYS A 25 -30.96 -1.43 17.43
CA LYS A 25 -30.26 -0.30 18.03
C LYS A 25 -28.81 -0.20 17.54
N ASP A 26 -28.08 -1.31 17.57
CA ASP A 26 -26.66 -1.38 17.21
C ASP A 26 -26.48 -1.18 15.70
N ARG A 27 -27.36 -1.78 14.89
CA ARG A 27 -27.42 -1.59 13.43
C ARG A 27 -27.63 -0.13 13.06
N LEU A 28 -28.58 0.54 13.72
CA LEU A 28 -28.87 1.96 13.46
C LEU A 28 -27.72 2.86 13.91
N GLU A 29 -27.05 2.54 15.03
CA GLU A 29 -25.86 3.25 15.49
C GLU A 29 -24.71 3.13 14.48
N LEU A 30 -24.46 1.93 13.95
CA LEU A 30 -23.46 1.70 12.89
C LEU A 30 -23.78 2.49 11.62
N ILE A 31 -25.01 2.43 11.12
CA ILE A 31 -25.42 3.19 9.92
C ILE A 31 -25.22 4.69 10.13
N ARG A 32 -25.67 5.23 11.27
CA ARG A 32 -25.50 6.65 11.59
C ARG A 32 -24.03 7.04 11.67
N TYR A 33 -23.19 6.19 12.25
CA TYR A 33 -21.75 6.40 12.29
C TYR A 33 -21.16 6.44 10.87
N LEU A 34 -21.46 5.47 10.01
CA LEU A 34 -21.00 5.40 8.62
C LEU A 34 -21.42 6.65 7.82
N VAL A 35 -22.68 7.09 7.95
CA VAL A 35 -23.16 8.33 7.33
C VAL A 35 -22.39 9.55 7.86
N SER A 36 -22.12 9.60 9.17
CA SER A 36 -21.39 10.73 9.77
C SER A 36 -19.94 10.86 9.27
N VAL A 37 -19.32 9.76 8.84
CA VAL A 37 -17.97 9.74 8.24
C VAL A 37 -18.00 9.86 6.71
N GLY A 38 -19.17 9.99 6.10
CA GLY A 38 -19.34 10.33 4.68
C GLY A 38 -19.93 9.23 3.80
N ALA A 39 -20.50 8.16 4.36
CA ALA A 39 -21.21 7.15 3.58
C ALA A 39 -22.48 7.73 2.95
N THR A 40 -22.72 7.39 1.69
CA THR A 40 -23.97 7.67 0.97
C THR A 40 -24.98 6.54 1.15
N LEU A 41 -26.23 6.75 0.75
CA LEU A 41 -27.22 5.67 0.76
C LEU A 41 -26.84 4.52 -0.19
N ASP A 42 -26.29 4.85 -1.36
CA ASP A 42 -25.82 3.86 -2.33
C ASP A 42 -24.68 3.02 -1.75
N ASP A 43 -23.71 3.66 -1.07
CA ASP A 43 -22.64 2.97 -0.34
C ASP A 43 -23.21 1.96 0.68
N LEU A 44 -24.24 2.36 1.44
CA LEU A 44 -24.88 1.49 2.44
C LEU A 44 -25.59 0.30 1.79
N ILE A 45 -26.23 0.51 0.64
CA ILE A 45 -26.94 -0.54 -0.11
C ILE A 45 -25.94 -1.53 -0.70
N GLU A 46 -24.87 -1.03 -1.31
CA GLU A 46 -23.81 -1.85 -1.91
C GLU A 46 -23.12 -2.73 -0.86
N TYR A 47 -22.82 -2.18 0.33
CA TYR A 47 -22.14 -2.88 1.42
C TYR A 47 -23.09 -3.42 2.49
N ARG A 48 -24.37 -3.67 2.17
CA ARG A 48 -25.41 -4.03 3.17
C ARG A 48 -25.06 -5.24 4.04
N ASP A 49 -24.32 -6.19 3.48
CA ASP A 49 -23.92 -7.44 4.15
C ASP A 49 -22.55 -7.31 4.86
N GLU A 50 -21.82 -6.21 4.62
CA GLU A 50 -20.48 -5.95 5.13
C GLU A 50 -20.32 -4.49 5.62
N LEU A 51 -21.36 -3.92 6.24
CA LEU A 51 -21.37 -2.52 6.71
C LEU A 51 -20.13 -2.13 7.55
N PRO A 52 -19.55 -2.99 8.42
CA PRO A 52 -18.32 -2.64 9.13
C PRO A 52 -17.12 -2.34 8.21
N ALA A 53 -17.02 -3.03 7.07
CA ALA A 53 -15.97 -2.83 6.07
C ALA A 53 -16.16 -1.52 5.29
N LEU A 54 -17.41 -1.03 5.15
CA LEU A 54 -17.71 0.23 4.48
C LEU A 54 -16.97 1.42 5.10
N GLY A 55 -16.72 1.39 6.41
CA GLY A 55 -15.94 2.42 7.10
C GLY A 55 -14.56 2.64 6.45
N THR A 56 -13.88 1.58 6.03
CA THR A 56 -12.60 1.68 5.32
C THR A 56 -12.78 2.30 3.94
N VAL A 57 -13.79 1.86 3.19
CA VAL A 57 -14.03 2.33 1.82
C VAL A 57 -14.32 3.83 1.79
N VAL A 58 -15.21 4.30 2.66
CA VAL A 58 -15.64 5.70 2.71
C VAL A 58 -14.50 6.65 3.06
N VAL A 59 -13.57 6.21 3.92
CA VAL A 59 -12.47 7.06 4.39
C VAL A 59 -11.24 6.96 3.47
N THR A 60 -11.03 5.81 2.83
CA THR A 60 -9.87 5.60 1.93
C THR A 60 -10.12 6.08 0.50
N ARG A 61 -11.38 6.17 0.05
CA ARG A 61 -11.68 6.60 -1.32
C ARG A 61 -11.15 8.02 -1.59
N PRO A 62 -10.57 8.28 -2.77
CA PRO A 62 -10.00 9.58 -3.12
C PRO A 62 -11.07 10.68 -3.29
N GLY A 63 -12.33 10.27 -3.48
CA GLY A 63 -13.50 11.15 -3.53
C GLY A 63 -14.69 10.39 -4.11
N LEU A 64 -15.84 11.07 -4.21
CA LEU A 64 -16.98 10.50 -4.93
C LEU A 64 -16.72 10.53 -6.44
N PRO A 65 -17.18 9.51 -7.20
CA PRO A 65 -17.14 9.56 -8.65
C PRO A 65 -18.00 10.71 -9.19
N ARG A 66 -17.41 11.53 -10.08
CA ARG A 66 -18.05 12.74 -10.64
C ARG A 66 -17.91 12.86 -12.13
N TYR A 67 -16.83 12.32 -12.70
CA TYR A 67 -16.50 12.47 -14.11
C TYR A 67 -16.45 11.13 -14.83
N THR A 68 -16.87 11.15 -16.08
CA THR A 68 -16.66 10.07 -17.07
C THR A 68 -15.25 10.16 -17.65
N ALA A 69 -14.78 9.08 -18.30
CA ALA A 69 -13.48 9.08 -18.99
C ALA A 69 -13.38 10.19 -20.06
N GLU A 70 -14.47 10.40 -20.81
CA GLU A 70 -14.58 11.46 -21.83
C GLU A 70 -14.40 12.86 -21.21
N GLU A 71 -15.07 13.13 -20.08
CA GLU A 71 -14.94 14.42 -19.39
C GLU A 71 -13.54 14.65 -18.83
N VAL A 72 -12.88 13.60 -18.30
CA VAL A 72 -11.50 13.71 -17.83
C VAL A 72 -10.54 13.93 -18.99
N ALA A 73 -10.72 13.22 -20.11
CA ALA A 73 -9.93 13.44 -21.33
C ALA A 73 -10.05 14.89 -21.82
N ALA A 74 -11.26 15.44 -21.88
CA ALA A 74 -11.50 16.83 -22.25
C ALA A 74 -10.84 17.84 -21.29
N LYS A 75 -10.86 17.57 -19.97
CA LYS A 75 -10.28 18.47 -18.94
C LYS A 75 -8.76 18.37 -18.82
N THR A 76 -8.17 17.25 -19.19
CA THR A 76 -6.71 17.02 -19.15
C THR A 76 -6.05 17.34 -20.48
N GLY A 77 -6.81 17.33 -21.59
CA GLY A 77 -6.29 17.44 -22.95
C GLY A 77 -5.58 16.18 -23.44
N LEU A 78 -5.64 15.08 -22.68
CA LEU A 78 -5.10 13.78 -23.09
C LEU A 78 -6.11 13.06 -23.99
N PRO A 79 -5.65 12.36 -25.05
CA PRO A 79 -6.47 11.38 -25.72
C PRO A 79 -6.98 10.32 -24.74
N GLU A 80 -8.23 9.88 -24.91
CA GLU A 80 -8.86 8.91 -24.02
C GLU A 80 -8.07 7.60 -23.94
N ASP A 81 -7.50 7.13 -25.04
CA ASP A 81 -6.67 5.91 -25.08
C ASP A 81 -5.40 6.04 -24.22
N VAL A 82 -4.79 7.23 -24.19
CA VAL A 82 -3.62 7.54 -23.35
C VAL A 82 -4.03 7.57 -21.88
N LEU A 83 -5.18 8.17 -21.56
CA LEU A 83 -5.74 8.18 -20.21
C LEU A 83 -6.01 6.75 -19.71
N THR A 84 -6.66 5.90 -20.50
CA THR A 84 -6.92 4.50 -20.16
C THR A 84 -5.61 3.73 -19.94
N ARG A 85 -4.60 3.96 -20.78
CA ARG A 85 -3.28 3.34 -20.65
C ARG A 85 -2.56 3.77 -19.38
N LEU A 86 -2.64 5.05 -19.01
CA LEU A 86 -2.09 5.57 -17.75
C LEU A 86 -2.82 4.99 -16.54
N TRP A 87 -4.14 4.97 -16.56
CA TRP A 87 -4.97 4.40 -15.50
C TRP A 87 -4.63 2.93 -15.23
N ARG A 88 -4.58 2.13 -16.31
CA ARG A 88 -4.17 0.73 -16.25
C ARG A 88 -2.72 0.56 -15.82
N ALA A 89 -1.82 1.41 -16.29
CA ALA A 89 -0.40 1.36 -15.91
C ALA A 89 -0.21 1.63 -14.41
N SER A 90 -1.03 2.50 -13.81
CA SER A 90 -1.05 2.73 -12.36
C SER A 90 -1.61 1.56 -11.55
N GLY A 91 -2.17 0.53 -12.21
CA GLY A 91 -2.70 -0.68 -11.58
C GLY A 91 -4.17 -0.60 -11.20
N PHE A 92 -4.90 0.41 -11.68
CA PHE A 92 -6.32 0.59 -11.34
C PHE A 92 -7.25 -0.26 -12.23
N PRO A 93 -8.43 -0.65 -11.72
CA PRO A 93 -9.42 -1.43 -12.47
C PRO A 93 -9.97 -0.64 -13.66
N GLU A 94 -10.44 -1.36 -14.68
CA GLU A 94 -11.11 -0.75 -15.82
C GLU A 94 -12.43 -0.09 -15.40
N THR A 95 -12.69 1.09 -15.97
CA THR A 95 -13.91 1.85 -15.69
C THR A 95 -14.97 1.54 -16.75
N PRO A 96 -16.24 1.29 -16.36
CA PRO A 96 -17.31 1.04 -17.33
C PRO A 96 -17.50 2.25 -18.27
N PRO A 97 -17.65 2.04 -19.59
CA PRO A 97 -17.84 3.12 -20.54
C PRO A 97 -19.05 4.00 -20.19
N GLY A 98 -18.89 5.33 -20.25
CA GLY A 98 -19.95 6.29 -19.97
C GLY A 98 -20.38 6.41 -18.50
N SER A 99 -19.76 5.67 -17.58
CA SER A 99 -20.02 5.79 -16.15
C SER A 99 -19.17 6.90 -15.52
N ALA A 100 -19.74 7.62 -14.54
CA ALA A 100 -18.95 8.52 -13.71
C ALA A 100 -18.11 7.67 -12.76
N ALA A 101 -16.81 7.61 -13.01
CA ALA A 101 -15.87 6.73 -12.31
C ALA A 101 -14.70 7.48 -11.66
N PHE A 102 -14.46 8.73 -12.04
CA PHE A 102 -13.33 9.52 -11.59
C PHE A 102 -13.76 10.60 -10.61
N SER A 103 -13.04 10.75 -9.52
CA SER A 103 -13.21 11.83 -8.55
C SER A 103 -12.44 13.11 -8.95
N ASP A 104 -12.59 14.18 -8.17
CA ASP A 104 -11.77 15.40 -8.33
C ASP A 104 -10.28 15.11 -8.11
N ALA A 105 -9.93 14.26 -7.13
CA ALA A 105 -8.56 13.89 -6.86
C ALA A 105 -7.94 13.05 -8.00
N ASP A 106 -8.73 12.17 -8.63
CA ASP A 106 -8.28 11.41 -9.80
C ASP A 106 -8.00 12.34 -10.99
N LEU A 107 -8.85 13.34 -11.20
CA LEU A 107 -8.64 14.35 -12.23
C LEU A 107 -7.37 15.16 -11.96
N GLU A 108 -7.14 15.63 -10.74
CA GLU A 108 -5.92 16.37 -10.36
C GLU A 108 -4.65 15.54 -10.57
N MET A 109 -4.68 14.26 -10.16
CA MET A 109 -3.59 13.32 -10.40
C MET A 109 -3.32 13.15 -11.91
N LEU A 110 -4.36 12.93 -12.72
CA LEU A 110 -4.22 12.76 -14.16
C LEU A 110 -3.73 14.03 -14.87
N GLN A 111 -4.12 15.22 -14.39
CA GLN A 111 -3.59 16.50 -14.88
C GLN A 111 -2.09 16.65 -14.59
N LEU A 112 -1.63 16.24 -13.40
CA LEU A 112 -0.20 16.23 -13.07
C LEU A 112 0.58 15.29 -13.99
N ILE A 113 0.05 14.10 -14.24
CA ILE A 113 0.63 13.10 -15.14
C ILE A 113 0.65 13.59 -16.60
N ALA A 114 -0.40 14.29 -17.04
CA ALA A 114 -0.46 14.92 -18.35
C ALA A 114 0.66 15.97 -18.51
N GLY A 115 0.83 16.86 -17.52
CA GLY A 115 1.91 17.85 -17.51
C GLY A 115 3.29 17.22 -17.53
N ALA A 116 3.50 16.14 -16.78
CA ALA A 116 4.76 15.38 -16.79
C ALA A 116 5.04 14.75 -18.16
N SER A 117 4.00 14.30 -18.87
CA SER A 117 4.14 13.67 -20.20
C SER A 117 4.65 14.64 -21.25
N LEU A 118 4.33 15.93 -21.12
CA LEU A 118 4.87 16.98 -21.98
C LEU A 118 6.38 17.22 -21.76
N LEU A 119 6.87 17.02 -20.54
CA LEU A 119 8.27 17.25 -20.18
C LEU A 119 9.16 16.03 -20.44
N PHE A 120 8.68 14.84 -20.10
CA PHE A 120 9.48 13.61 -20.11
C PHE A 120 9.14 12.65 -21.27
N GLY A 121 8.03 12.90 -21.99
CA GLY A 121 7.50 12.01 -23.00
C GLY A 121 6.56 10.95 -22.43
N GLU A 122 5.48 10.66 -23.15
CA GLU A 122 4.41 9.75 -22.74
C GLU A 122 4.93 8.35 -22.32
N ALA A 123 5.80 7.76 -23.14
CA ALA A 123 6.31 6.42 -22.88
C ALA A 123 7.06 6.33 -21.54
N ALA A 124 7.86 7.35 -21.20
CA ALA A 124 8.61 7.39 -19.94
C ALA A 124 7.67 7.56 -18.75
N VAL A 125 6.66 8.43 -18.86
CA VAL A 125 5.68 8.67 -17.80
C VAL A 125 4.81 7.43 -17.56
N ILE A 126 4.40 6.72 -18.60
CA ILE A 126 3.66 5.45 -18.44
C ILE A 126 4.50 4.41 -17.71
N GLN A 127 5.80 4.28 -18.03
CA GLN A 127 6.66 3.35 -17.29
C GLN A 127 6.83 3.76 -15.83
N LEU A 128 7.02 5.06 -15.57
CA LEU A 128 7.11 5.57 -14.21
C LEU A 128 5.81 5.32 -13.42
N ALA A 129 4.64 5.50 -14.05
CA ALA A 129 3.35 5.20 -13.46
C ALA A 129 3.24 3.72 -13.06
N ARG A 130 3.75 2.78 -13.87
CA ARG A 130 3.82 1.34 -13.48
C ARG A 130 4.67 1.10 -12.25
N VAL A 131 5.84 1.72 -12.17
CA VAL A 131 6.74 1.59 -11.03
C VAL A 131 6.11 2.17 -9.76
N ILE A 132 5.49 3.34 -9.85
CA ILE A 132 4.80 3.98 -8.74
C ILE A 132 3.60 3.13 -8.32
N GLY A 133 2.72 2.75 -9.25
CA GLY A 133 1.52 1.96 -9.00
C GLY A 133 1.84 0.62 -8.34
N SER A 134 2.77 -0.16 -8.89
CA SER A 134 3.22 -1.43 -8.29
C SER A 134 3.89 -1.27 -6.92
N SER A 135 4.51 -0.13 -6.63
CA SER A 135 5.09 0.14 -5.32
C SER A 135 4.03 0.55 -4.30
N LEU A 136 3.07 1.38 -4.70
CA LEU A 136 1.93 1.78 -3.87
C LEU A 136 1.01 0.59 -3.57
N ALA A 137 0.79 -0.32 -4.53
CA ALA A 137 0.05 -1.55 -4.30
C ALA A 137 0.68 -2.40 -3.18
N ARG A 138 2.00 -2.61 -3.22
CA ARG A 138 2.72 -3.33 -2.16
C ARG A 138 2.65 -2.63 -0.81
N ILE A 139 2.70 -1.29 -0.79
CA ILE A 139 2.53 -0.51 0.45
C ILE A 139 1.11 -0.67 0.99
N ALA A 140 0.09 -0.62 0.12
CA ALA A 140 -1.30 -0.81 0.50
C ALA A 140 -1.53 -2.22 1.06
N ASP A 141 -1.02 -3.25 0.40
CA ASP A 141 -1.12 -4.64 0.87
C ASP A 141 -0.47 -4.81 2.25
N ALA A 142 0.70 -4.23 2.46
CA ALA A 142 1.39 -4.26 3.75
C ALA A 142 0.60 -3.50 4.85
N ALA A 143 0.03 -2.35 4.52
CA ALA A 143 -0.78 -1.56 5.45
C ALA A 143 -2.07 -2.30 5.84
N VAL A 144 -2.78 -2.87 4.86
CA VAL A 144 -4.00 -3.66 5.08
C VAL A 144 -3.69 -4.91 5.89
N SER A 145 -2.66 -5.66 5.52
CA SER A 145 -2.25 -6.87 6.25
C SER A 145 -1.87 -6.57 7.69
N SER A 146 -1.12 -5.50 7.93
CA SER A 146 -0.75 -5.06 9.28
C SER A 146 -1.97 -4.66 10.10
N PHE A 147 -2.93 -3.95 9.50
CA PHE A 147 -4.18 -3.59 10.15
C PHE A 147 -5.01 -4.83 10.53
N LEU A 148 -5.20 -5.76 9.59
CA LEU A 148 -5.96 -7.00 9.81
C LEU A 148 -5.41 -7.79 11.00
N VAL A 149 -4.10 -8.02 11.01
CA VAL A 149 -3.43 -8.83 12.05
C VAL A 149 -3.39 -8.13 13.40
N ASN A 150 -3.04 -6.84 13.42
CA ASN A 150 -2.73 -6.14 14.67
C ASN A 150 -3.93 -5.41 15.29
N ILE A 151 -4.99 -5.16 14.52
CA ILE A 151 -6.14 -4.35 14.95
C ILE A 151 -7.44 -5.12 14.80
N GLU A 152 -7.78 -5.58 13.60
CA GLU A 152 -9.10 -6.17 13.34
C GLU A 152 -9.32 -7.51 14.07
N VAL A 153 -8.39 -8.46 13.94
CA VAL A 153 -8.50 -9.77 14.60
C VAL A 153 -8.65 -9.65 16.13
N PRO A 154 -7.84 -8.82 16.84
CA PRO A 154 -8.04 -8.58 18.28
C PRO A 154 -9.38 -7.94 18.66
N ILE A 155 -9.97 -7.10 17.79
CA ILE A 155 -11.25 -6.41 18.03
C ILE A 155 -12.42 -7.39 17.84
N VAL A 156 -12.44 -8.13 16.73
CA VAL A 156 -13.48 -9.12 16.41
C VAL A 156 -13.59 -10.18 17.51
N ALA A 157 -12.46 -10.57 18.11
CA ALA A 157 -12.43 -11.53 19.20
C ALA A 157 -13.09 -11.02 20.51
N LYS A 158 -13.31 -9.71 20.65
CA LYS A 158 -13.79 -9.05 21.88
C LYS A 158 -15.17 -8.40 21.75
N ASP A 159 -15.56 -7.94 20.56
CA ASP A 159 -16.79 -7.16 20.36
C ASP A 159 -17.45 -7.40 18.97
N PRO A 160 -18.47 -8.27 18.86
CA PRO A 160 -19.08 -8.67 17.58
C PRO A 160 -20.10 -7.73 16.88
N PRO A 161 -20.56 -6.56 17.39
CA PRO A 161 -21.57 -5.74 16.70
C PRO A 161 -21.02 -4.85 15.57
N GLY A 162 -19.78 -5.02 15.11
CA GLY A 162 -19.23 -4.38 13.91
C GLY A 162 -18.92 -2.87 14.02
N LEU A 163 -19.54 -2.15 14.97
CA LEU A 163 -19.28 -0.73 15.24
C LEU A 163 -17.84 -0.48 15.71
N ALA A 164 -17.27 -1.37 16.54
CA ALA A 164 -15.89 -1.27 16.98
C ALA A 164 -14.91 -1.36 15.80
N ILE A 165 -15.18 -2.26 14.84
CA ILE A 165 -14.39 -2.41 13.61
C ILE A 165 -14.51 -1.15 12.75
N ALA A 166 -15.73 -0.63 12.55
CA ALA A 166 -15.94 0.60 11.78
C ALA A 166 -15.18 1.80 12.38
N LYS A 167 -15.16 1.93 13.72
CA LYS A 167 -14.38 2.96 14.42
C LYS A 167 -12.88 2.76 14.25
N ALA A 168 -12.38 1.53 14.39
CA ALA A 168 -10.97 1.22 14.20
C ALA A 168 -10.51 1.49 12.75
N ASN A 169 -11.34 1.15 11.77
CA ASN A 169 -11.12 1.44 10.35
C ASN A 169 -10.98 2.96 10.11
N PHE A 170 -11.89 3.76 10.69
CA PHE A 170 -11.81 5.21 10.60
C PHE A 170 -10.54 5.76 11.25
N GLU A 171 -10.19 5.29 12.46
CA GLU A 171 -8.98 5.71 13.16
C GLU A 171 -7.72 5.39 12.35
N ALA A 172 -7.61 4.19 11.78
CA ALA A 172 -6.48 3.83 10.92
C ALA A 172 -6.44 4.67 9.65
N ALA A 173 -7.57 4.86 8.98
CA ALA A 173 -7.63 5.67 7.77
C ALA A 173 -7.33 7.16 8.03
N SER A 174 -7.59 7.67 9.25
CA SER A 174 -7.18 9.02 9.67
C SER A 174 -5.66 9.23 9.69
N LEU A 175 -4.86 8.16 9.66
CA LEU A 175 -3.41 8.22 9.56
C LEU A 175 -2.89 8.43 8.12
N LEU A 176 -3.73 8.22 7.10
CA LEU A 176 -3.32 8.33 5.68
C LEU A 176 -2.69 9.68 5.30
N PRO A 177 -3.17 10.85 5.77
CA PRO A 177 -2.50 12.11 5.51
C PRO A 177 -1.08 12.17 6.11
N GLY A 178 -0.87 11.54 7.27
CA GLY A 178 0.44 11.40 7.89
C GLY A 178 1.37 10.50 7.10
N LEU A 179 0.86 9.33 6.67
CA LEU A 179 1.59 8.39 5.80
C LEU A 179 2.01 9.06 4.48
N SER A 180 1.11 9.81 3.85
CA SER A 180 1.38 10.54 2.61
C SER A 180 2.53 11.56 2.77
N ARG A 181 2.54 12.31 3.88
CA ARG A 181 3.65 13.23 4.20
C ARG A 181 4.96 12.49 4.44
N ALA A 182 4.94 11.35 5.13
CA ALA A 182 6.13 10.54 5.35
C ALA A 182 6.68 10.00 4.02
N MET A 183 5.82 9.52 3.12
CA MET A 183 6.20 9.05 1.80
C MET A 183 6.87 10.15 0.95
N ASP A 184 6.37 11.40 0.97
CA ASP A 184 7.04 12.51 0.27
C ASP A 184 8.48 12.72 0.79
N VAL A 185 8.67 12.71 2.12
CA VAL A 185 10.00 12.87 2.72
C VAL A 185 10.91 11.70 2.34
N LEU A 186 10.43 10.46 2.43
CA LEU A 186 11.21 9.27 2.05
C LEU A 186 11.59 9.29 0.56
N LEU A 187 10.64 9.64 -0.31
CA LEU A 187 10.87 9.75 -1.75
C LEU A 187 11.99 10.74 -2.06
N ARG A 188 12.01 11.91 -1.41
CA ARG A 188 13.07 12.91 -1.58
C ARG A 188 14.44 12.36 -1.19
N HIS A 189 14.53 11.60 -0.08
CA HIS A 189 15.77 10.96 0.33
C HIS A 189 16.25 9.93 -0.70
N HIS A 190 15.33 9.12 -1.25
CA HIS A 190 15.64 8.17 -2.31
C HIS A 190 16.11 8.86 -3.60
N ILE A 191 15.50 9.99 -3.99
CA ILE A 191 15.95 10.80 -5.13
C ILE A 191 17.37 11.34 -4.89
N LEU A 192 17.65 11.89 -3.71
CA LEU A 192 18.98 12.39 -3.36
C LEU A 192 20.03 11.27 -3.30
N ALA A 193 19.67 10.08 -2.83
CA ALA A 193 20.54 8.91 -2.86
C ALA A 193 20.84 8.49 -4.31
N ALA A 194 19.83 8.37 -5.17
CA ALA A 194 19.99 8.03 -6.58
C ALA A 194 20.87 9.05 -7.32
N ARG A 195 20.71 10.35 -7.04
CA ARG A 195 21.56 11.40 -7.61
C ARG A 195 23.02 11.28 -7.16
N ARG A 196 23.29 10.96 -5.89
CA ARG A 196 24.66 10.75 -5.39
C ARG A 196 25.34 9.57 -6.08
N SER A 197 24.61 8.47 -6.24
CA SER A 197 25.09 7.32 -7.02
C SER A 197 25.46 7.76 -8.44
N LEU A 198 24.60 8.52 -9.12
CA LEU A 198 24.87 9.05 -10.46
C LEU A 198 26.11 9.95 -10.54
N LEU A 199 26.34 10.82 -9.55
CA LEU A 199 27.50 11.73 -9.53
C LEU A 199 28.80 10.98 -9.29
N ALA A 200 28.80 10.01 -8.36
CA ALA A 200 29.95 9.14 -8.13
C ALA A 200 30.35 8.39 -9.42
N TRP A 201 29.39 8.05 -10.28
CA TRP A 201 29.66 7.41 -11.57
C TRP A 201 30.29 8.35 -12.60
N LYS A 202 29.93 9.64 -12.60
CA LYS A 202 30.57 10.63 -13.49
C LYS A 202 32.05 10.85 -13.15
N GLU A 203 32.42 10.72 -11.87
CA GLU A 203 33.80 10.88 -11.41
C GLU A 203 34.69 9.68 -11.72
N THR A 204 34.14 8.47 -11.84
CA THR A 204 34.91 7.24 -12.16
C THR A 204 35.08 6.98 -13.66
N GLY A 205 34.42 7.74 -14.54
CA GLY A 205 34.68 7.71 -15.99
C GLY A 205 34.14 6.48 -16.73
N ILE A 206 33.34 5.62 -16.10
CA ILE A 206 32.71 4.48 -16.77
C ILE A 206 31.48 5.00 -17.54
N ALA A 207 31.64 5.13 -18.85
CA ALA A 207 30.62 5.64 -19.76
C ALA A 207 29.50 4.62 -19.96
N GLY A 208 28.34 4.87 -19.35
CA GLY A 208 27.07 4.21 -19.70
C GLY A 208 26.12 4.12 -18.51
N TYR A 209 24.86 4.56 -18.70
CA TYR A 209 23.78 4.38 -17.72
C TYR A 209 23.45 2.90 -17.43
N GLU A 210 24.03 1.96 -18.19
CA GLU A 210 23.55 0.57 -18.32
C GLU A 210 24.43 -0.52 -17.69
N VAL A 211 25.68 -0.24 -17.29
CA VAL A 211 26.59 -1.27 -16.73
C VAL A 211 27.26 -0.77 -15.45
N GLN A 212 27.05 -1.48 -14.35
CA GLN A 212 27.66 -1.21 -13.04
C GLN A 212 28.49 -2.42 -12.60
N ASP A 213 29.72 -2.18 -12.14
CA ASP A 213 30.51 -3.20 -11.45
C ASP A 213 30.05 -3.28 -9.99
N LEU A 214 29.10 -4.18 -9.74
CA LEU A 214 28.56 -4.47 -8.42
C LEU A 214 28.86 -5.90 -8.01
N ALA A 215 29.05 -6.11 -6.71
CA ALA A 215 28.93 -7.45 -6.16
C ALA A 215 27.46 -7.75 -5.89
N VAL A 216 26.99 -8.88 -6.41
CA VAL A 216 25.65 -9.41 -6.13
C VAL A 216 25.78 -10.47 -5.04
N GLY A 217 24.99 -10.35 -3.98
CA GLY A 217 24.94 -11.32 -2.89
C GLY A 217 23.54 -11.90 -2.73
N PHE A 218 23.50 -13.16 -2.33
CA PHE A 218 22.28 -13.89 -1.96
C PHE A 218 22.46 -14.42 -0.55
N ILE A 219 21.46 -14.22 0.29
CA ILE A 219 21.41 -14.74 1.66
C ILE A 219 20.11 -15.52 1.79
N ASP A 220 20.20 -16.78 2.17
CA ASP A 220 19.08 -17.72 2.23
C ASP A 220 18.99 -18.36 3.63
N LEU A 221 17.77 -18.58 4.11
CA LEU A 221 17.49 -19.24 5.38
C LEU A 221 17.46 -20.77 5.20
N VAL A 222 18.54 -21.43 5.60
CA VAL A 222 18.63 -22.90 5.53
C VAL A 222 17.54 -23.57 6.37
N GLY A 223 16.80 -24.51 5.78
CA GLY A 223 15.79 -25.31 6.48
C GLY A 223 14.42 -24.63 6.59
N SER A 224 14.16 -23.55 5.84
CA SER A 224 12.87 -22.84 5.79
C SER A 224 11.66 -23.76 5.58
N THR A 225 11.78 -24.77 4.73
CA THR A 225 10.72 -25.73 4.43
C THR A 225 10.38 -26.61 5.63
N GLU A 226 11.38 -26.97 6.43
CA GLU A 226 11.18 -27.74 7.66
C GLU A 226 10.61 -26.85 8.77
N LEU A 227 11.08 -25.60 8.88
CA LEU A 227 10.48 -24.58 9.74
C LEU A 227 8.98 -24.42 9.44
N ALA A 228 8.61 -24.36 8.16
CA ALA A 228 7.23 -24.20 7.72
C ALA A 228 6.33 -25.39 8.07
N GLN A 229 6.90 -26.58 8.28
CA GLN A 229 6.14 -27.77 8.71
C GLN A 229 5.89 -27.82 10.22
N HIS A 230 6.74 -27.18 11.01
CA HIS A 230 6.71 -27.27 12.48
C HIS A 230 6.18 -26.01 13.16
N LEU A 231 6.20 -24.87 12.46
CA LEU A 231 5.69 -23.61 12.96
C LEU A 231 4.27 -23.35 12.49
N SER A 232 3.50 -22.62 13.31
CA SER A 232 2.27 -22.02 12.81
C SER A 232 2.58 -21.01 11.70
N ALA A 233 1.61 -20.73 10.81
CA ALA A 233 1.79 -19.74 9.75
C ALA A 233 2.20 -18.35 10.31
N GLY A 234 1.69 -17.98 11.48
CA GLY A 234 2.06 -16.74 12.16
C GLY A 234 3.49 -16.73 12.70
N ASP A 235 3.93 -17.85 13.28
CA ASP A 235 5.31 -17.99 13.78
C ASP A 235 6.34 -17.98 12.65
N LEU A 236 6.02 -18.68 11.54
CA LEU A 236 6.85 -18.68 10.35
C LEU A 236 6.96 -17.27 9.75
N GLY A 237 5.83 -16.56 9.62
CA GLY A 237 5.82 -15.19 9.12
C GLY A 237 6.68 -14.23 9.96
N ARG A 238 6.67 -14.39 11.29
CA ARG A 238 7.53 -13.61 12.19
C ARG A 238 9.01 -13.91 12.00
N ALA A 239 9.38 -15.19 11.94
CA ALA A 239 10.77 -15.61 11.73
C ALA A 239 11.32 -15.09 10.40
N LEU A 240 10.53 -15.17 9.32
CA LEU A 240 10.90 -14.61 8.01
C LEU A 240 11.04 -13.09 8.07
N SER A 241 10.11 -12.38 8.71
CA SER A 241 10.19 -10.91 8.86
C SER A 241 11.43 -10.46 9.64
N GLU A 242 11.79 -11.19 10.70
CA GLU A 242 12.99 -10.92 11.50
C GLU A 242 14.28 -11.16 10.70
N PHE A 243 14.31 -12.25 9.92
CA PHE A 243 15.39 -12.53 8.98
C PHE A 243 15.53 -11.41 7.93
N GLU A 244 14.44 -11.05 7.24
CA GLU A 244 14.44 -9.99 6.22
C GLU A 244 14.88 -8.64 6.78
N SER A 245 14.42 -8.27 7.99
CA SER A 245 14.82 -7.04 8.67
C SER A 245 16.32 -7.05 8.99
N THR A 246 16.83 -8.14 9.56
CA THR A 246 18.24 -8.27 9.94
C THR A 246 19.16 -8.15 8.72
N VAL A 247 18.80 -8.80 7.62
CA VAL A 247 19.56 -8.71 6.36
C VAL A 247 19.49 -7.29 5.81
N SER A 248 18.31 -6.67 5.80
CA SER A 248 18.13 -5.31 5.29
C SER A 248 18.97 -4.29 6.06
N ASP A 249 19.00 -4.39 7.38
CA ASP A 249 19.80 -3.50 8.25
C ASP A 249 21.30 -3.65 7.97
N ALA A 250 21.80 -4.89 7.84
CA ALA A 250 23.20 -5.17 7.51
C ALA A 250 23.60 -4.54 6.17
N VAL A 251 22.76 -4.73 5.15
CA VAL A 251 22.97 -4.25 3.79
C VAL A 251 23.01 -2.71 3.79
N VAL A 252 22.03 -2.06 4.43
CA VAL A 252 21.93 -0.60 4.48
C VAL A 252 23.11 0.01 5.25
N ALA A 253 23.51 -0.57 6.38
CA ALA A 253 24.64 -0.10 7.18
C ALA A 253 25.95 -0.03 6.37
N ARG A 254 26.12 -0.92 5.40
CA ARG A 254 27.29 -1.01 4.52
C ARG A 254 27.09 -0.31 3.16
N ARG A 255 26.04 0.51 3.02
CA ARG A 255 25.67 1.20 1.76
C ARG A 255 25.36 0.24 0.60
N GLY A 256 25.05 -1.01 0.91
CA GLY A 256 24.44 -1.92 -0.05
C GLY A 256 22.97 -1.56 -0.29
N ARG A 257 22.36 -2.25 -1.25
CA ARG A 257 20.94 -2.10 -1.57
C ARG A 257 20.30 -3.47 -1.69
N VAL A 258 19.24 -3.69 -0.90
CA VAL A 258 18.35 -4.84 -1.08
C VAL A 258 17.63 -4.66 -2.42
N VAL A 259 17.70 -5.68 -3.27
CA VAL A 259 17.09 -5.70 -4.60
C VAL A 259 15.72 -6.35 -4.55
N LYS A 260 15.63 -7.50 -3.88
CA LYS A 260 14.39 -8.28 -3.75
C LYS A 260 14.44 -9.12 -2.48
N LEU A 261 13.26 -9.31 -1.90
CA LEU A 261 12.97 -10.26 -0.84
C LEU A 261 12.11 -11.36 -1.48
N ILE A 262 12.47 -12.62 -1.29
CA ILE A 262 11.74 -13.79 -1.80
C ILE A 262 11.55 -14.75 -0.62
N GLY A 263 10.69 -14.40 0.33
CA GLY A 263 10.40 -15.25 1.48
C GLY A 263 11.62 -15.49 2.37
N ASP A 264 12.29 -16.62 2.17
CA ASP A 264 13.50 -17.03 2.88
C ASP A 264 14.82 -16.56 2.22
N GLU A 265 14.76 -15.97 1.02
CA GLU A 265 15.93 -15.47 0.30
C GLU A 265 15.93 -13.94 0.18
N VAL A 266 17.10 -13.33 0.38
CA VAL A 266 17.36 -11.92 0.11
C VAL A 266 18.47 -11.77 -0.92
N MET A 267 18.18 -11.03 -2.00
CA MET A 267 19.19 -10.59 -2.96
C MET A 267 19.55 -9.14 -2.71
N PHE A 268 20.84 -8.85 -2.62
CA PHE A 268 21.37 -7.49 -2.47
C PHE A 268 22.51 -7.20 -3.44
N VAL A 269 22.79 -5.91 -3.61
CA VAL A 269 23.98 -5.43 -4.33
C VAL A 269 24.83 -4.54 -3.44
N ALA A 270 26.15 -4.62 -3.62
CA ALA A 270 27.12 -3.85 -2.85
C ALA A 270 28.24 -3.27 -3.75
N PRO A 271 28.89 -2.17 -3.34
CA PRO A 271 30.00 -1.56 -4.07
C PRO A 271 31.29 -2.39 -3.90
N GLY A 272 31.36 -3.52 -4.60
CA GLY A 272 32.51 -4.42 -4.64
C GLY A 272 32.42 -5.63 -3.71
N ALA A 273 33.24 -6.64 -3.99
CA ALA A 273 33.20 -7.95 -3.32
C ALA A 273 33.52 -7.89 -1.82
N VAL A 274 34.44 -7.02 -1.40
CA VAL A 274 34.80 -6.84 0.01
C VAL A 274 33.58 -6.43 0.83
N VAL A 275 32.83 -5.43 0.37
CA VAL A 275 31.64 -4.94 1.07
C VAL A 275 30.56 -6.03 1.11
N ALA A 276 30.39 -6.81 0.04
CA ALA A 276 29.46 -7.93 0.03
C ALA A 276 29.82 -9.02 1.07
N CYS A 277 31.11 -9.37 1.19
CA CYS A 277 31.58 -10.30 2.20
C CYS A 277 31.36 -9.76 3.63
N GLU A 278 31.60 -8.47 3.86
CA GLU A 278 31.35 -7.84 5.16
C GLU A 278 29.87 -7.88 5.55
N ILE A 279 28.96 -7.58 4.60
CA ILE A 279 27.52 -7.70 4.80
C ILE A 279 27.15 -9.12 5.23
N ALA A 280 27.63 -10.14 4.50
CA ALA A 280 27.33 -11.54 4.81
C ALA A 280 27.81 -11.93 6.23
N LEU A 281 29.00 -11.48 6.62
CA LEU A 281 29.54 -11.73 7.96
C LEU A 281 28.74 -11.02 9.06
N ASP A 282 28.29 -9.79 8.81
CA ASP A 282 27.49 -9.02 9.77
C ASP A 282 26.12 -9.68 9.97
N VAL A 283 25.47 -10.14 8.91
CA VAL A 283 24.20 -10.89 9.00
C VAL A 283 24.32 -12.14 9.87
N VAL A 284 25.34 -12.97 9.62
CA VAL A 284 25.56 -14.20 10.41
C VAL A 284 25.75 -13.88 11.89
N LYS A 285 26.51 -12.82 12.21
CA LYS A 285 26.73 -12.40 13.60
C LYS A 285 25.43 -11.92 14.26
N MET A 286 24.64 -11.12 13.56
CA MET A 286 23.40 -10.56 14.10
C MET A 286 22.36 -11.66 14.36
N LEU A 287 22.15 -12.56 13.40
CA LEU A 287 21.21 -13.68 13.57
C LEU A 287 21.65 -14.64 14.69
N ALA A 288 22.95 -14.90 14.83
CA ALA A 288 23.47 -15.73 15.92
C ALA A 288 23.24 -15.10 17.31
N ALA A 289 23.39 -13.78 17.43
CA ALA A 289 23.12 -13.04 18.67
C ALA A 289 21.62 -13.10 19.04
N THR A 290 20.73 -13.00 18.06
CA THR A 290 19.29 -13.07 18.31
C THR A 290 18.85 -14.46 18.79
N ALA A 291 19.37 -15.53 18.19
CA ALA A 291 19.13 -16.91 18.62
C ALA A 291 19.58 -17.20 20.06
N THR A 292 20.57 -16.46 20.58
CA THR A 292 21.02 -16.60 21.98
C THR A 292 20.13 -15.87 22.97
N THR A 293 19.32 -14.93 22.51
CA THR A 293 18.47 -14.08 23.36
C THR A 293 17.03 -14.61 23.46
N SER A 294 16.61 -15.46 22.52
CA SER A 294 15.27 -16.07 22.45
C SER A 294 15.17 -17.48 23.05
N ALA A 295 16.22 -18.00 23.69
CA ALA A 295 16.15 -19.29 24.37
C ALA A 295 15.24 -19.20 25.62
N PRO A 296 14.20 -20.04 25.75
CA PRO A 296 13.32 -20.00 26.90
C PRO A 296 14.09 -20.42 28.16
N SER A 297 13.98 -19.60 29.21
CA SER A 297 14.31 -19.98 30.59
C SER A 297 13.27 -20.93 31.16
#